data_AF-A0A450U9J5-F1
#
_entry.id   AF-A0A450U9J5-F1
#
_cell.length_a   1.000
_cell.length_b   1.000
_cell.length_c   1.000
_cell.angle_alpha   90.00
_cell.angle_beta   90.00
_cell.angle_gamma   90.00
#
_symmetry.space_group_name_H-M   'P 1'
#
loop_
_entity.id
_entity.type
_entity.pdbx_description
1 polymer ?
#
loop_
_entity_poly.entity_id
_entity_poly.type
_entity_poly.pdbx_seq_one_letter_code
_entity_poly.pdbx_strand_id
1 'polypeptide(L)'
;MYPLEVDTSKIELTYLRSYMLSMAFLEGIRGFYGRANIPKINRSQLFSILIPFPDLPTQRAIVAEIQEEQRLVDANRELMRRFEAKIKEAIDRVWGKP
;
A
#
# COMPACT_ATOMS: atom_id res chain seq x y z
N MET A 1 13.26 -4.45 -7.97
CA MET A 1 12.74 -3.06 -7.82
C MET A 1 13.82 -2.15 -8.35
N TYR A 2 13.54 -1.26 -9.30
CA TYR A 2 14.54 -0.29 -9.75
C TYR A 2 14.77 0.73 -8.62
N PRO A 3 16.02 1.04 -8.23
CA PRO A 3 16.27 2.12 -7.30
C PRO A 3 15.87 3.44 -7.97
N LEU A 4 14.84 4.08 -7.44
CA LEU A 4 14.45 5.43 -7.84
C LEU A 4 15.21 6.41 -6.96
N GLU A 5 15.98 7.29 -7.57
CA GLU A 5 16.55 8.45 -6.90
C GLU A 5 15.49 9.53 -6.86
N VAL A 6 15.09 9.89 -5.65
CA VAL A 6 13.96 10.79 -5.40
C VAL A 6 14.50 12.11 -4.84
N ASP A 7 14.16 13.21 -5.50
CA ASP A 7 14.42 14.56 -5.00
C ASP A 7 13.39 14.90 -3.90
N THR A 8 13.77 14.64 -2.65
CA THR A 8 12.91 14.84 -1.47
C THR A 8 12.58 16.31 -1.20
N SER A 9 13.22 17.25 -1.89
CA SER A 9 12.85 18.68 -1.86
C SER A 9 11.62 19.00 -2.70
N LYS A 10 11.16 18.07 -3.55
CA LYS A 10 10.03 18.26 -4.46
C LYS A 10 8.91 17.24 -4.28
N ILE A 11 9.25 16.02 -3.86
CA ILE A 11 8.27 14.96 -3.69
C ILE A 11 8.47 14.22 -2.36
N GLU A 12 7.38 13.97 -1.68
CA GLU A 12 7.35 13.15 -0.48
C GLU A 12 7.36 11.66 -0.88
N LEU A 13 8.24 10.88 -0.26
CA LEU A 13 8.53 9.50 -0.66
C LEU A 13 7.33 8.57 -0.45
N THR A 14 6.61 8.75 0.66
CA THR A 14 5.43 7.95 1.00
C THR A 14 4.30 8.23 0.04
N TYR A 15 4.12 9.48 -0.40
CA TYR A 15 3.16 9.89 -1.41
C TYR A 15 3.44 9.18 -2.74
N LEU A 16 4.68 9.25 -3.22
CA LEU A 16 5.09 8.54 -4.44
C LEU A 16 4.83 7.04 -4.31
N ARG A 17 5.22 6.44 -3.17
CA ARG A 17 4.98 5.01 -2.90
C ARG A 17 3.49 4.67 -2.90
N SER A 18 2.66 5.46 -2.22
CA SER A 18 1.21 5.25 -2.15
C SER A 18 0.57 5.36 -3.53
N TYR A 19 1.00 6.33 -4.34
CA TYR A 19 0.54 6.44 -5.73
C TYR A 19 0.98 5.25 -6.59
N MET A 20 2.25 4.82 -6.50
CA MET A 20 2.75 3.66 -7.27
C MET A 20 2.07 2.33 -6.90
N LEU A 21 1.48 2.24 -5.71
CA LEU A 21 0.69 1.08 -5.27
C LEU A 21 -0.81 1.23 -5.58
N SER A 22 -1.24 2.40 -6.07
CA SER A 22 -2.64 2.68 -6.38
C SER A 22 -3.10 1.99 -7.67
N MET A 23 -4.41 1.79 -7.79
CA MET A 23 -5.03 1.33 -9.02
C MET A 23 -4.77 2.27 -10.20
N ALA A 24 -4.66 3.58 -9.97
CA ALA A 24 -4.38 4.54 -11.03
C ALA A 24 -3.00 4.27 -11.67
N PHE A 25 -1.98 3.98 -10.87
CA PHE A 25 -0.68 3.59 -11.40
C PHE A 25 -0.74 2.25 -12.13
N LEU A 26 -1.40 1.25 -11.54
CA LEU A 26 -1.55 -0.08 -12.15
C LEU A 26 -2.25 -0.03 -13.52
N GLU A 27 -3.32 0.75 -13.65
CA GLU A 27 -3.99 0.97 -14.94
C GLU A 27 -3.08 1.76 -15.91
N GLY A 28 -2.35 2.76 -15.42
CA GLY A 28 -1.38 3.51 -16.22
C GLY A 28 -0.27 2.64 -16.82
N ILE A 29 0.11 1.56 -16.14
CA ILE A 29 1.12 0.61 -16.64
C ILE A 29 0.55 -0.56 -17.43
N ARG A 30 -0.78 -0.73 -17.45
CA ARG A 30 -1.45 -1.87 -18.09
C ARG A 30 -1.14 -2.00 -19.57
N GLY A 31 -0.93 -0.87 -20.27
CA GLY A 31 -0.53 -0.85 -21.68
C GLY A 31 0.89 -1.38 -21.94
N PHE A 32 1.73 -1.52 -20.90
CA PHE A 32 3.13 -1.93 -21.04
C PHE A 32 3.38 -3.43 -20.88
N TYR A 33 2.38 -4.20 -20.44
CA TYR A 33 2.46 -5.66 -20.32
C TYR A 33 1.27 -6.34 -21.00
N GLY A 34 1.52 -7.45 -21.71
CA GLY A 34 0.48 -8.23 -22.41
C GLY A 34 -0.45 -9.01 -21.47
N ARG A 35 -1.08 -10.09 -21.95
CA ARG A 35 -2.01 -10.97 -21.19
C ARG A 35 -1.42 -11.70 -19.96
N ALA A 36 -0.22 -11.34 -19.52
CA ALA A 36 0.42 -11.93 -18.33
C ALA A 36 -0.03 -11.20 -17.06
N ASN A 37 -0.33 -11.97 -16.00
CA ASN A 37 -0.77 -11.45 -14.70
C ASN A 37 0.30 -10.67 -13.91
N ILE A 38 1.55 -10.60 -14.40
CA ILE A 38 2.64 -9.87 -13.74
C ILE A 38 3.12 -8.74 -14.66
N PRO A 39 2.91 -7.46 -14.28
CA PRO A 39 3.45 -6.32 -14.99
C PRO A 39 4.98 -6.37 -15.03
N LYS A 40 5.56 -6.67 -16.19
CA LYS A 40 7.01 -6.50 -16.38
C LYS A 40 7.25 -5.22 -17.17
N ILE A 41 7.36 -4.11 -16.46
CA ILE A 41 7.73 -2.82 -17.05
C ILE A 41 9.24 -2.61 -16.97
N ASN A 42 9.83 -2.12 -18.06
CA ASN A 42 11.24 -1.73 -18.11
C ASN A 42 11.43 -0.28 -17.62
N ARG A 43 12.68 0.18 -17.53
CA ARG A 43 13.01 1.53 -17.07
C ARG A 43 12.36 2.62 -17.93
N SER A 44 12.46 2.55 -19.26
CA SER A 44 11.91 3.61 -20.12
C SER A 44 10.39 3.71 -20.01
N GLN A 45 9.70 2.57 -19.91
CA GLN A 45 8.26 2.52 -19.65
C GLN A 45 7.92 3.16 -18.30
N LEU A 46 8.64 2.81 -17.23
CA LEU A 46 8.44 3.40 -15.90
C LEU A 46 8.56 4.93 -15.91
N PHE A 47 9.57 5.48 -16.57
CA PHE A 47 9.78 6.94 -16.62
C PHE A 47 8.85 7.67 -17.61
N SER A 48 8.09 6.94 -18.42
CA SER A 48 7.07 7.52 -19.32
C SER A 48 5.72 7.75 -18.65
N ILE A 49 5.51 7.20 -17.46
CA ILE A 49 4.25 7.31 -16.72
C ILE A 49 4.14 8.70 -16.09
N LEU A 50 3.04 9.39 -16.37
CA LEU A 50 2.70 10.63 -15.70
C LEU A 50 2.14 10.33 -14.31
N ILE A 51 2.55 11.13 -13.34
CA ILE A 51 2.07 11.06 -11.96
C ILE A 51 1.44 12.40 -11.57
N PRO A 52 0.40 12.40 -10.73
CA PRO A 52 -0.05 13.62 -10.07
C PRO A 52 1.08 14.23 -9.26
N PHE A 53 1.24 15.55 -9.37
CA PHE A 53 2.35 16.28 -8.75
C PHE A 53 1.86 17.55 -8.03
N PRO A 54 1.07 17.39 -6.94
CA PRO A 54 0.66 18.53 -6.13
C PRO A 54 1.85 19.11 -5.34
N ASP A 55 1.67 20.28 -4.72
CA ASP A 55 2.73 20.87 -3.87
C ASP A 55 3.06 20.00 -2.64
N LEU A 56 4.23 20.21 -2.05
CA LEU A 56 4.71 19.43 -0.90
C LEU A 56 3.76 19.44 0.31
N PRO A 57 3.17 20.59 0.73
CA PRO A 57 2.18 20.60 1.80
C PRO A 57 0.99 19.68 1.51
N THR A 58 0.46 19.71 0.28
CA THR A 58 -0.66 18.87 -0.14
C THR A 58 -0.28 17.40 -0.15
N GLN A 59 0.90 17.05 -0.68
CA GLN A 59 1.41 15.67 -0.65
C GLN A 59 1.46 15.12 0.79
N ARG A 60 1.98 15.91 1.73
CA ARG A 60 2.09 15.53 3.15
C ARG A 60 0.71 15.38 3.81
N ALA A 61 -0.24 16.26 3.48
CA ALA A 61 -1.60 16.17 4.00
C ALA A 61 -2.29 14.87 3.56
N ILE A 62 -2.19 14.50 2.28
CA ILE A 62 -2.70 13.24 1.75
C ILE A 62 -2.08 12.03 2.47
N VAL A 63 -0.76 12.08 2.69
CA VAL A 63 -0.05 10.99 3.38
C VAL A 63 -0.50 10.86 4.84
N ALA A 64 -0.71 11.97 5.53
CA ALA A 64 -1.19 11.96 6.92
C ALA A 64 -2.59 11.32 7.01
N GLU A 65 -3.50 11.64 6.08
CA GLU A 65 -4.82 11.02 6.01
C GLU A 65 -4.74 9.51 5.77
N ILE A 66 -3.94 9.08 4.79
CA ILE A 66 -3.72 7.65 4.50
C ILE A 66 -3.13 6.92 5.72
N GLN A 67 -2.19 7.54 6.42
CA GLN A 67 -1.54 6.94 7.59
C GLN A 67 -2.51 6.78 8.77
N GLU A 68 -3.41 7.74 8.97
CA GLU A 68 -4.42 7.64 10.02
C GLU A 68 -5.41 6.51 9.74
N GLU A 69 -5.87 6.38 8.49
CA GLU A 69 -6.71 5.25 8.07
C GLU A 69 -5.96 3.91 8.23
N GLN A 70 -4.69 3.86 7.84
CA GLN A 70 -3.87 2.66 8.00
C GLN A 70 -3.71 2.27 9.48
N ARG A 71 -3.57 3.25 10.38
CA ARG A 71 -3.51 3.04 11.83
C ARG A 71 -4.79 2.38 12.36
N LEU A 72 -5.95 2.81 11.89
CA LEU A 72 -7.24 2.21 12.27
C LEU A 72 -7.38 0.77 11.75
N VAL A 73 -6.97 0.52 10.51
CA VAL A 73 -6.96 -0.83 9.92
C VAL A 73 -6.06 -1.78 10.72
N ASP A 74 -4.87 -1.34 11.10
CA ASP A 74 -3.93 -2.19 11.84
C ASP A 74 -4.38 -2.46 13.28
N ALA A 75 -5.03 -1.48 13.93
CA ALA A 75 -5.69 -1.71 15.22
C ALA A 75 -6.79 -2.78 15.12
N ASN A 76 -7.60 -2.75 14.05
CA ASN A 76 -8.64 -3.76 13.81
C ASN A 76 -8.06 -5.15 13.53
N ARG A 77 -6.95 -5.23 12.78
CA ARG A 77 -6.24 -6.51 12.54
C ARG A 77 -5.75 -7.14 13.83
N GLU A 78 -5.16 -6.34 14.72
CA GLU A 78 -4.73 -6.81 16.04
C GLU A 78 -5.94 -7.25 16.88
N LEU A 79 -7.05 -6.54 16.80
CA LEU A 79 -8.28 -6.93 17.49
C LEU A 79 -8.80 -8.29 17.01
N MET A 80 -8.86 -8.51 15.69
CA MET A 80 -9.25 -9.79 15.11
C MET A 80 -8.37 -10.93 15.63
N ARG A 81 -7.05 -10.76 15.59
CA ARG A 81 -6.08 -11.75 16.09
C ARG A 81 -6.33 -12.12 17.56
N ARG A 82 -6.65 -11.13 18.41
CA ARG A 82 -6.97 -11.37 19.83
C ARG A 82 -8.28 -12.13 20.01
N PHE A 83 -9.31 -11.79 19.24
CA PHE A 83 -10.59 -12.49 19.32
C PHE A 83 -10.51 -13.92 18.78
N GLU A 84 -9.76 -14.16 17.71
CA GLU A 84 -9.49 -15.52 17.21
C GLU A 84 -8.85 -16.39 18.29
N ALA A 85 -7.85 -15.87 19.02
CA ALA A 85 -7.24 -16.57 20.15
C ALA A 85 -8.25 -16.88 21.28
N LYS A 86 -9.05 -15.89 21.68
CA LYS A 86 -10.09 -16.08 22.72
C LYS A 86 -11.16 -17.08 22.32
N ILE A 87 -11.58 -17.08 21.06
CA ILE A 87 -12.55 -18.03 20.52
C ILE A 87 -11.96 -19.44 20.57
N LYS A 88 -10.69 -19.61 20.16
CA LYS A 88 -9.99 -20.89 20.25
C LYS A 88 -9.94 -21.39 21.70
N GLU A 89 -9.54 -20.54 22.65
CA GLU A 89 -9.51 -20.88 24.08
C GLU A 89 -10.90 -21.30 24.60
N ALA A 90 -11.96 -20.58 24.19
CA ALA A 90 -13.32 -20.91 24.59
C ALA A 90 -13.78 -22.27 24.04
N ILE A 91 -13.43 -22.59 22.79
CA ILE A 91 -13.69 -23.90 22.18
C ILE A 91 -12.91 -24.99 22.91
N ASP A 92 -11.61 -24.80 23.15
CA ASP A 92 -10.78 -25.80 23.84
C ASP A 92 -11.34 -26.11 25.25
N ARG A 93 -11.79 -25.07 25.97
CA ARG A 93 -12.45 -25.21 27.28
C ARG A 93 -13.75 -26.01 27.23
N VAL A 94 -14.62 -25.77 26.24
CA VAL A 94 -15.90 -26.49 26.12
C VAL A 94 -15.68 -27.95 25.71
N TRP A 95 -14.68 -28.21 24.87
CA TRP A 95 -14.38 -29.56 24.37
C TRP A 95 -13.39 -30.34 25.23
N GLY A 96 -12.95 -29.81 26.38
CA GLY A 96 -12.12 -30.52 27.35
C GLY A 96 -10.75 -30.96 26.80
N LYS A 97 -10.23 -30.26 25.78
CA LYS A 97 -8.85 -30.48 25.33
C LYS A 97 -7.90 -29.85 26.37
N PRO A 98 -6.77 -30.50 26.72
CA PRO A 98 -5.82 -29.96 27.67
C PRO A 98 -5.24 -28.61 27.23
#